data_AF-A0A3L7RYQ2-F1
#
_entry.id   AF-A0A3L7RYQ2-F1
#
_cell.length_a   1.000
_cell.length_b   1.000
_cell.length_c   1.000
_cell.angle_alpha   90.00
_cell.angle_beta   90.00
_cell.angle_gamma   90.00
#
_symmetry.space_group_name_H-M   'P 1'
#
loop_
_entity.id
_entity.type
_entity.pdbx_description
1 polymer ?
#
loop_
_entity_poly.entity_id
_entity_poly.type
_entity_poly.pdbx_seq_one_letter_code
_entity_poly.pdbx_strand_id
1 'polypeptide(L)'
;MGSGSLDPVLPLALGLHRRDFRRRAFRNQLLATPAIQADHPSRIQTNLDLSNQPQRSLRIRPSKPIRISRPRRYGRCCRCPGRRGRIVQSKRSCRPRRSPQQVPPTAMIDPPSGLTNTPEAFSITIPAMGATIDVRWVGVDSSELSQASEIGKAIETKIDHWTEVMSDYQQDSQVNRFCRQADDGQWHAPSADLWRVLECSDHWNRWSLGAFDASLGALTRLRRSKNQPSDIQWQQARLSCGWENIEWDRQGRQIRFKRPGIRFDFGAIGKGFAIDQTATQLKELGIQSYCVNASGNMALGASPTPTAAGWPVEIGLVDSPDRSLRSLRLAHCGIATSGDLHQKLRDRPQSNPAETSVKSSHILDPQKQLGVVGSQMATVITDNAANADAFATACCVHLARGTLNNWLSGLEKGQTNYPSDFEIWVQSVQVPGQPPTLIHWS
;
A
#
# COMPACT_ATOMS: atom_id res chain seq x y z
N MET A 1 48.25 -24.81 18.44
CA MET A 1 48.82 -25.34 17.19
C MET A 1 47.74 -26.24 16.60
N GLY A 2 46.88 -25.74 15.71
CA GLY A 2 47.07 -25.73 14.24
C GLY A 2 46.85 -27.16 13.74
N SER A 3 45.84 -27.54 12.96
CA SER A 3 45.23 -26.98 11.74
C SER A 3 43.87 -27.69 11.54
N GLY A 4 42.76 -27.11 11.08
CA GLY A 4 42.59 -26.10 10.05
C GLY A 4 42.12 -26.74 8.74
N SER A 5 40.91 -27.33 8.68
CA SER A 5 40.24 -27.70 7.42
C SER A 5 39.05 -26.77 7.20
N LEU A 6 39.24 -25.83 6.28
CA LEU A 6 38.25 -24.89 5.78
C LEU A 6 37.32 -25.62 4.80
N ASP A 7 36.05 -25.76 5.17
CA ASP A 7 35.00 -26.04 4.18
C ASP A 7 34.68 -24.74 3.42
N PRO A 8 34.64 -24.76 2.08
CA PRO A 8 34.39 -23.56 1.31
C PRO A 8 32.91 -23.17 1.42
N VAL A 9 32.70 -22.00 2.02
CA VAL A 9 31.48 -21.20 1.93
C VAL A 9 31.12 -21.02 0.47
N LEU A 10 30.01 -21.64 0.03
CA LEU A 10 29.39 -21.33 -1.26
C LEU A 10 28.92 -19.87 -1.25
N PRO A 11 29.41 -19.01 -2.17
CA PRO A 11 28.76 -17.74 -2.40
C PRO A 11 27.43 -18.03 -3.10
N LEU A 12 26.33 -17.49 -2.55
CA LEU A 12 25.07 -17.28 -3.26
C LEU A 12 25.34 -16.35 -4.45
N ALA A 13 25.83 -16.94 -5.54
CA ALA A 13 25.82 -16.33 -6.84
C ALA A 13 24.35 -16.20 -7.26
N LEU A 14 23.80 -15.00 -7.09
CA LEU A 14 22.70 -14.52 -7.90
C LEU A 14 23.15 -14.59 -9.36
N GLY A 15 22.89 -15.75 -9.96
CA GLY A 15 23.11 -15.98 -11.38
C GLY A 15 22.33 -14.94 -12.16
N LEU A 16 23.07 -14.01 -12.73
CA LEU A 16 22.66 -13.06 -13.75
C LEU A 16 22.03 -13.80 -14.94
N HIS A 17 20.73 -14.07 -14.86
CA HIS A 17 19.91 -14.09 -16.07
C HIS A 17 19.52 -12.65 -16.38
N ARG A 18 20.47 -11.91 -16.95
CA ARG A 18 20.17 -10.78 -17.83
C ARG A 18 19.34 -11.34 -18.98
N ARG A 19 18.01 -11.28 -18.86
CA ARG A 19 17.06 -11.51 -19.94
C ARG A 19 16.26 -10.24 -20.13
N ASP A 20 16.68 -9.48 -21.14
CA ASP A 20 15.97 -8.43 -21.87
C ASP A 20 14.53 -8.12 -21.39
N PHE A 21 14.41 -7.34 -20.32
CA PHE A 21 13.19 -6.62 -19.95
C PHE A 21 12.69 -5.73 -21.11
N ARG A 22 13.63 -5.20 -21.92
CA ARG A 22 13.33 -4.30 -23.05
C ARG A 22 12.69 -4.93 -24.29
N ARG A 23 12.77 -6.25 -24.52
CA ARG A 23 12.40 -6.81 -25.85
C ARG A 23 10.97 -7.32 -26.02
N ARG A 24 10.19 -7.57 -24.96
CA ARG A 24 8.86 -8.20 -25.13
C ARG A 24 7.67 -7.37 -24.64
N ALA A 25 7.79 -6.56 -23.59
CA ALA A 25 6.63 -5.81 -23.07
C ALA A 25 6.35 -4.49 -23.81
N PHE A 26 7.38 -3.84 -24.40
CA PHE A 26 7.28 -2.41 -24.69
C PHE A 26 7.21 -1.98 -26.17
N ARG A 27 7.30 -2.89 -27.16
CA ARG A 27 7.43 -2.46 -28.58
C ARG A 27 6.12 -2.30 -29.38
N ASN A 28 4.97 -2.69 -28.86
CA ASN A 28 3.70 -2.58 -29.61
C ASN A 28 2.70 -1.66 -28.91
N GLN A 29 2.93 -0.34 -28.95
CA GLN A 29 1.88 0.70 -28.92
C GLN A 29 2.50 2.10 -28.97
N LEU A 30 2.91 2.51 -30.18
CA LEU A 30 3.13 3.92 -30.51
C LEU A 30 2.49 4.18 -31.87
N LEU A 31 1.16 4.18 -31.92
CA LEU A 31 0.41 4.89 -32.94
C LEU A 31 -0.84 5.50 -32.31
N ALA A 32 -0.95 6.82 -32.49
CA ALA A 32 -2.09 7.71 -32.21
C ALA A 32 -2.28 8.22 -30.76
N THR A 33 -1.54 9.28 -30.42
CA THR A 33 -2.08 10.40 -29.61
C THR A 33 -1.71 11.70 -30.32
N PRO A 34 -2.61 12.69 -30.48
CA PRO A 34 -2.25 13.94 -31.15
C PRO A 34 -1.40 14.82 -30.23
N ALA A 35 -0.35 15.41 -30.79
CA ALA A 35 0.52 16.35 -30.13
C ALA A 35 -0.24 17.63 -29.76
N ILE A 36 -0.25 17.99 -28.47
CA ILE A 36 -0.57 19.35 -28.03
C ILE A 36 0.76 20.05 -27.81
N GLN A 37 1.06 21.04 -28.66
CA GLN A 37 2.23 21.91 -28.57
C GLN A 37 2.21 22.67 -27.25
N ALA A 38 3.31 22.58 -26.49
CA ALA A 38 3.62 23.51 -25.43
C ALA A 38 4.54 24.60 -25.99
N ASP A 39 4.03 25.84 -26.03
CA ASP A 39 4.80 27.03 -26.35
C ASP A 39 5.87 27.30 -25.28
N HIS A 40 7.10 27.52 -25.73
CA HIS A 40 8.19 28.07 -24.92
C HIS A 40 8.02 29.59 -24.74
N PRO A 41 8.38 30.14 -23.57
CA PRO A 41 8.91 31.48 -23.52
C PRO A 41 10.40 31.48 -23.10
N SER A 42 11.15 32.05 -24.03
CA SER A 42 12.42 32.76 -23.97
C SER A 42 12.97 33.21 -22.60
N ARG A 43 14.29 33.02 -22.50
CA ARG A 43 15.26 33.72 -21.64
C ARG A 43 14.93 35.22 -21.47
N ILE A 44 14.90 35.68 -20.22
CA ILE A 44 15.31 37.04 -19.86
C ILE A 44 16.27 36.94 -18.67
N GLN A 45 17.52 37.33 -18.90
CA GLN A 45 18.49 37.70 -17.87
C GLN A 45 18.18 39.13 -17.42
N THR A 46 18.12 39.38 -16.12
CA THR A 46 18.54 40.66 -15.55
C THR A 46 19.17 40.43 -14.18
N ASN A 47 20.43 40.87 -14.07
CA ASN A 47 21.15 41.08 -12.81
C ASN A 47 20.46 42.19 -12.01
N LEU A 48 20.36 42.02 -10.68
CA LEU A 48 20.49 43.12 -9.73
C LEU A 48 20.75 42.56 -8.33
N ASP A 49 22.02 42.66 -7.95
CA ASP A 49 22.50 42.63 -6.58
C ASP A 49 22.04 43.91 -5.86
N LEU A 50 21.76 43.83 -4.56
CA LEU A 50 21.95 44.88 -3.54
C LEU A 50 21.41 44.43 -2.18
N SER A 51 22.36 44.21 -1.27
CA SER A 51 22.26 44.17 0.18
C SER A 51 21.59 45.43 0.79
N ASN A 52 20.63 45.27 1.71
CA ASN A 52 20.66 45.83 3.08
C ASN A 52 19.36 45.58 3.89
N GLN A 53 19.59 45.17 5.15
CA GLN A 53 18.69 44.97 6.30
C GLN A 53 17.96 46.27 6.75
N PRO A 54 16.91 46.27 7.65
CA PRO A 54 16.93 45.58 8.94
C PRO A 54 15.62 45.05 9.57
N GLN A 55 15.88 44.22 10.60
CA GLN A 55 14.99 43.63 11.60
C GLN A 55 14.03 44.62 12.27
N ARG A 56 12.78 44.17 12.53
CA ARG A 56 11.92 44.73 13.58
C ARG A 56 11.31 43.63 14.45
N SER A 57 11.73 43.65 15.71
CA SER A 57 11.16 42.97 16.86
C SER A 57 9.75 43.45 17.17
N LEU A 58 8.80 42.54 17.40
CA LEU A 58 7.51 42.86 18.00
C LEU A 58 7.36 42.15 19.35
N ARG A 59 7.22 42.99 20.39
CA ARG A 59 7.09 42.64 21.80
C ARG A 59 5.71 42.06 22.11
N ILE A 60 5.73 41.03 22.95
CA ILE A 60 4.60 40.41 23.63
C ILE A 60 4.02 41.40 24.67
N ARG A 61 2.69 41.53 24.73
CA ARG A 61 1.96 42.15 25.86
C ARG A 61 1.11 41.09 26.58
N PRO A 62 1.06 41.08 27.92
CA PRO A 62 0.30 40.10 28.70
C PRO A 62 -1.17 40.51 28.85
N SER A 63 -2.09 39.56 28.72
CA SER A 63 -3.52 39.73 29.05
C SER A 63 -3.85 39.09 30.41
N LYS A 64 -4.69 39.80 31.16
CA LYS A 64 -5.09 39.60 32.57
C LYS A 64 -6.02 38.38 32.78
N PRO A 65 -6.13 37.85 34.02
CA PRO A 65 -6.87 36.62 34.33
C PRO A 65 -8.39 36.83 34.36
N ILE A 66 -9.13 35.84 33.85
CA ILE A 66 -10.60 35.78 33.89
C ILE A 66 -11.06 35.01 35.14
N ARG A 67 -11.99 35.62 35.88
CA ARG A 67 -12.66 35.08 37.08
C ARG A 67 -13.57 33.89 36.75
N ILE A 68 -13.47 32.82 37.55
CA ILE A 68 -14.38 31.68 37.54
C ILE A 68 -15.51 31.94 38.54
N SER A 69 -16.76 31.86 38.09
CA SER A 69 -17.96 31.81 38.92
C SER A 69 -18.54 30.40 38.93
N ARG A 70 -18.75 29.84 40.14
CA ARG A 70 -19.69 28.74 40.43
C ARG A 70 -21.05 29.37 40.81
N PRO A 71 -22.22 28.75 40.55
CA PRO A 71 -22.75 27.60 41.31
C PRO A 71 -23.68 26.69 40.44
N ARG A 72 -24.42 25.63 40.84
CA ARG A 72 -24.82 24.97 42.09
C ARG A 72 -25.39 23.58 41.74
N ARG A 73 -25.50 22.74 42.78
CA ARG A 73 -26.03 21.36 42.85
C ARG A 73 -27.53 21.20 42.56
N TYR A 74 -27.93 19.91 42.46
CA TYR A 74 -29.20 19.19 42.73
C TYR A 74 -29.68 18.43 41.47
N GLY A 75 -30.15 17.18 41.48
CA GLY A 75 -30.50 16.21 42.52
C GLY A 75 -30.90 14.87 41.86
N ARG A 76 -31.14 13.86 42.70
CA ARG A 76 -31.47 12.45 42.40
C ARG A 76 -32.85 12.24 41.74
N CYS A 77 -33.02 11.15 40.98
CA CYS A 77 -34.11 10.12 41.04
C CYS A 77 -33.98 9.18 39.83
N CYS A 78 -33.75 7.86 39.97
CA CYS A 78 -34.66 6.76 40.36
C CYS A 78 -35.69 6.30 39.30
N ARG A 79 -35.60 4.98 38.99
CA ARG A 79 -36.62 3.99 38.55
C ARG A 79 -36.78 3.60 37.05
N CYS A 80 -36.63 2.28 36.87
CA CYS A 80 -37.02 1.32 35.81
C CYS A 80 -38.55 1.30 35.50
N PRO A 81 -39.12 0.25 34.83
CA PRO A 81 -38.89 -0.38 33.52
C PRO A 81 -40.18 -0.58 32.67
N GLY A 82 -40.03 -1.00 31.40
CA GLY A 82 -40.89 -1.97 30.70
C GLY A 82 -42.31 -1.57 30.23
N ARG A 83 -42.62 -1.79 28.93
CA ARG A 83 -43.94 -2.24 28.47
C ARG A 83 -43.91 -2.82 27.05
N ARG A 84 -44.69 -3.89 26.88
CA ARG A 84 -44.91 -4.72 25.69
C ARG A 84 -45.89 -4.08 24.69
N GLY A 85 -45.75 -4.49 23.41
CA GLY A 85 -46.87 -4.79 22.50
C GLY A 85 -47.31 -3.67 21.55
N ARG A 86 -47.31 -3.90 20.22
CA ARG A 86 -48.40 -4.52 19.45
C ARG A 86 -48.18 -4.32 17.95
N ILE A 87 -48.47 -5.37 17.19
CA ILE A 87 -48.59 -5.40 15.73
C ILE A 87 -49.93 -4.75 15.34
N VAL A 88 -49.93 -3.89 14.31
CA VAL A 88 -51.13 -3.54 13.53
C VAL A 88 -50.76 -3.49 12.05
N GLN A 89 -51.45 -4.33 11.26
CA GLN A 89 -51.49 -4.27 9.80
C GLN A 89 -52.44 -3.15 9.35
N SER A 90 -52.11 -2.46 8.25
CA SER A 90 -53.11 -1.78 7.44
C SER A 90 -52.85 -2.00 5.95
N LYS A 91 -53.77 -2.71 5.29
CA LYS A 91 -53.93 -2.78 3.84
C LYS A 91 -54.53 -1.47 3.33
N ARG A 92 -53.98 -0.91 2.25
CA ARG A 92 -54.75 -0.12 1.27
C ARG A 92 -54.31 -0.49 -0.14
N SER A 93 -55.29 -0.84 -0.96
CA SER A 93 -55.20 -1.17 -2.38
C SER A 93 -55.18 0.08 -3.25
N CYS A 94 -54.51 0.02 -4.41
CA CYS A 94 -54.91 0.73 -5.63
C CYS A 94 -54.27 0.07 -6.87
N ARG A 95 -55.01 0.12 -7.98
CA ARG A 95 -55.02 -0.74 -9.19
C ARG A 95 -53.89 -0.50 -10.23
N PRO A 96 -53.77 -1.36 -11.27
CA PRO A 96 -52.51 -1.63 -11.97
C PRO A 96 -52.23 -0.68 -13.15
N ARG A 97 -50.95 -0.42 -13.41
CA ARG A 97 -50.47 0.21 -14.66
C ARG A 97 -49.67 -0.78 -15.50
N ARG A 98 -49.94 -0.68 -16.81
CA ARG A 98 -49.60 -1.55 -17.94
C ARG A 98 -48.13 -1.95 -18.04
N SER A 99 -47.94 -3.23 -18.39
CA SER A 99 -46.68 -3.84 -18.82
C SER A 99 -46.14 -3.19 -20.10
N PRO A 100 -44.83 -2.90 -20.20
CA PRO A 100 -44.17 -2.69 -21.49
C PRO A 100 -43.87 -4.04 -22.14
N GLN A 101 -44.12 -4.11 -23.44
CA GLN A 101 -44.01 -5.27 -24.32
C GLN A 101 -42.61 -5.90 -24.32
N GLN A 102 -42.59 -7.23 -24.38
CA GLN A 102 -41.41 -8.05 -24.67
C GLN A 102 -40.91 -7.75 -26.08
N VAL A 103 -39.63 -7.36 -26.20
CA VAL A 103 -38.88 -7.37 -27.46
C VAL A 103 -38.35 -8.80 -27.65
N PRO A 104 -38.54 -9.44 -28.81
CA PRO A 104 -38.06 -10.80 -29.04
C PRO A 104 -36.51 -10.82 -29.06
N PRO A 105 -35.85 -11.89 -28.56
CA PRO A 105 -34.42 -12.02 -28.70
C PRO A 105 -34.06 -12.23 -30.16
N THR A 106 -33.27 -11.30 -30.71
CA THR A 106 -32.55 -11.46 -31.98
C THR A 106 -31.71 -12.73 -31.90
N ALA A 107 -31.97 -13.68 -32.80
CA ALA A 107 -31.15 -14.87 -32.98
C ALA A 107 -29.72 -14.43 -33.34
N MET A 108 -28.80 -14.60 -32.40
CA MET A 108 -27.37 -14.51 -32.67
C MET A 108 -26.98 -15.78 -33.41
N ILE A 109 -26.36 -15.58 -34.57
CA ILE A 109 -25.71 -16.61 -35.39
C ILE A 109 -24.68 -17.31 -34.52
N ASP A 110 -24.81 -18.62 -34.33
CA ASP A 110 -23.78 -19.45 -33.71
C ASP A 110 -22.50 -19.37 -34.56
N PRO A 111 -21.33 -19.04 -33.98
CA PRO A 111 -20.07 -19.16 -34.69
C PRO A 111 -19.75 -20.63 -34.94
N PRO A 112 -19.03 -20.96 -36.03
CA PRO A 112 -18.76 -22.34 -36.39
C PRO A 112 -17.97 -23.04 -35.28
N SER A 113 -18.43 -24.24 -34.96
CA SER A 113 -17.82 -25.21 -34.06
C SER A 113 -16.44 -25.64 -34.57
N GLY A 114 -15.43 -24.83 -34.23
CA GLY A 114 -14.03 -25.22 -34.22
C GLY A 114 -13.56 -25.24 -32.78
N LEU A 115 -13.01 -26.38 -32.34
CA LEU A 115 -12.38 -26.57 -31.03
C LEU A 115 -11.29 -25.51 -30.80
N THR A 116 -11.65 -24.39 -30.19
CA THR A 116 -10.70 -23.52 -29.54
C THR A 116 -10.55 -24.06 -28.12
N ASN A 117 -9.51 -24.86 -27.87
CA ASN A 117 -9.08 -25.16 -26.51
C ASN A 117 -8.57 -23.85 -25.89
N THR A 118 -9.47 -22.96 -25.48
CA THR A 118 -9.14 -21.88 -24.56
C THR A 118 -8.80 -22.56 -23.23
N PRO A 119 -7.58 -22.42 -22.72
CA PRO A 119 -7.22 -23.05 -21.45
C PRO A 119 -8.16 -22.53 -20.37
N GLU A 120 -8.72 -23.44 -19.58
CA GLU A 120 -9.69 -23.10 -18.55
C GLU A 120 -9.01 -22.25 -17.47
N ALA A 121 -9.65 -21.14 -17.09
CA ALA A 121 -9.15 -20.23 -16.08
C ALA A 121 -9.83 -20.55 -14.74
N PHE A 122 -9.03 -20.83 -13.72
CA PHE A 122 -9.50 -21.04 -12.37
C PHE A 122 -9.36 -19.77 -11.55
N SER A 123 -10.24 -19.58 -10.58
CA SER A 123 -10.17 -18.43 -9.66
C SER A 123 -10.62 -18.77 -8.26
N ILE A 124 -9.97 -18.16 -7.28
CA ILE A 124 -10.38 -18.17 -5.88
C ILE A 124 -10.29 -16.77 -5.29
N THR A 125 -11.15 -16.48 -4.32
CA THR A 125 -11.24 -15.18 -3.65
C THR A 125 -11.14 -15.39 -2.14
N ILE A 126 -10.14 -14.77 -1.52
CA ILE A 126 -9.75 -15.04 -0.13
C ILE A 126 -9.76 -13.73 0.66
N PRO A 127 -10.57 -13.60 1.72
CA PRO A 127 -10.54 -12.42 2.59
C PRO A 127 -9.33 -12.48 3.52
N ALA A 128 -8.33 -11.64 3.29
CA ALA A 128 -7.09 -11.62 4.07
C ALA A 128 -6.45 -10.22 4.11
N MET A 129 -5.65 -9.96 5.14
CA MET A 129 -4.88 -8.71 5.28
C MET A 129 -5.71 -7.41 5.19
N GLY A 130 -6.97 -7.44 5.65
CA GLY A 130 -7.87 -6.29 5.57
C GLY A 130 -8.38 -5.97 4.15
N ALA A 131 -8.26 -6.92 3.24
CA ALA A 131 -8.60 -6.83 1.83
C ALA A 131 -9.24 -8.15 1.34
N THR A 132 -9.64 -8.14 0.07
CA THR A 132 -9.98 -9.35 -0.68
C THR A 132 -8.83 -9.64 -1.64
N ILE A 133 -8.31 -10.86 -1.59
CA ILE A 133 -7.26 -11.34 -2.50
C ILE A 133 -7.90 -12.24 -3.54
N ASP A 134 -7.90 -11.80 -4.79
CA ASP A 134 -8.37 -12.57 -5.93
C ASP A 134 -7.18 -13.22 -6.63
N VAL A 135 -7.21 -14.55 -6.75
CA VAL A 135 -6.17 -15.31 -7.44
C VAL A 135 -6.79 -15.98 -8.64
N ARG A 136 -6.24 -15.71 -9.82
CA ARG A 136 -6.61 -16.35 -11.07
C ARG A 136 -5.42 -17.04 -11.68
N TRP A 137 -5.60 -18.23 -12.22
CA TRP A 137 -4.55 -18.95 -12.92
C TRP A 137 -5.08 -19.78 -14.08
N VAL A 138 -4.18 -20.09 -15.01
CA VAL A 138 -4.47 -20.81 -16.24
C VAL A 138 -3.47 -21.95 -16.41
N GLY A 139 -3.92 -23.10 -16.91
CA GLY A 139 -3.04 -24.20 -17.30
C GLY A 139 -3.13 -25.48 -16.45
N VAL A 140 -4.21 -25.67 -15.70
CA VAL A 140 -4.61 -27.00 -15.23
C VAL A 140 -5.56 -27.58 -16.29
N ASP A 141 -5.36 -28.84 -16.68
CA ASP A 141 -6.25 -29.48 -17.66
C ASP A 141 -7.67 -29.56 -17.07
N SER A 142 -8.70 -29.26 -17.87
CA SER A 142 -10.10 -29.11 -17.40
C SER A 142 -10.67 -30.40 -16.80
N SER A 143 -10.02 -31.53 -17.04
CA SER A 143 -10.34 -32.83 -16.46
C SER A 143 -9.89 -33.01 -15.00
N GLU A 144 -9.08 -32.10 -14.44
CA GLU A 144 -8.47 -32.23 -13.11
C GLU A 144 -9.02 -31.22 -12.07
N LEU A 145 -10.35 -31.12 -11.95
CA LEU A 145 -11.01 -30.28 -10.92
C LEU A 145 -10.49 -30.51 -9.49
N SER A 146 -10.10 -31.74 -9.17
CA SER A 146 -9.48 -32.08 -7.87
C SER A 146 -8.15 -31.36 -7.66
N GLN A 147 -7.30 -31.28 -8.68
CA GLN A 147 -6.02 -30.58 -8.63
C GLN A 147 -6.23 -29.07 -8.43
N ALA A 148 -7.19 -28.48 -9.15
CA ALA A 148 -7.54 -27.07 -8.98
C ALA A 148 -8.00 -26.74 -7.56
N SER A 149 -8.77 -27.64 -6.92
CA SER A 149 -9.19 -27.48 -5.52
C SER A 149 -8.02 -27.58 -4.54
N GLU A 150 -7.08 -28.49 -4.77
CA GLU A 150 -5.87 -28.63 -3.95
C GLU A 150 -4.96 -27.40 -4.05
N ILE A 151 -4.78 -26.87 -5.26
CA ILE A 151 -4.07 -25.60 -5.50
C ILE A 151 -4.75 -24.46 -4.73
N GLY A 152 -6.08 -24.35 -4.81
CA GLY A 152 -6.85 -23.34 -4.07
C GLY A 152 -6.60 -23.39 -2.57
N LYS A 153 -6.66 -24.58 -1.95
CA LYS A 153 -6.36 -24.77 -0.52
C LYS A 153 -4.91 -24.44 -0.16
N ALA A 154 -3.96 -24.79 -1.04
CA ALA A 154 -2.55 -24.48 -0.84
C ALA A 154 -2.28 -22.97 -0.86
N ILE A 155 -2.99 -22.23 -1.73
CA ILE A 155 -2.95 -20.76 -1.81
C ILE A 155 -3.55 -20.13 -0.56
N GLU A 156 -4.74 -20.58 -0.12
CA GLU A 156 -5.37 -20.13 1.13
C GLU A 156 -4.42 -20.28 2.32
N THR A 157 -3.87 -21.48 2.49
CA THR A 157 -2.92 -21.78 3.56
C THR A 157 -1.70 -20.85 3.53
N LYS A 158 -1.20 -20.52 2.33
CA LYS A 158 -0.06 -19.61 2.16
C LYS A 158 -0.39 -18.18 2.56
N ILE A 159 -1.56 -17.68 2.16
CA ILE A 159 -2.03 -16.33 2.48
C ILE A 159 -2.30 -16.20 3.98
N ASP A 160 -2.92 -17.21 4.59
CA ASP A 160 -3.18 -17.26 6.03
C ASP A 160 -1.88 -17.24 6.83
N HIS A 161 -0.87 -18.03 6.41
CA HIS A 161 0.46 -18.02 7.00
C HIS A 161 1.09 -16.62 7.01
N TRP A 162 1.12 -15.94 5.86
CA TRP A 162 1.68 -14.58 5.78
C TRP A 162 0.88 -13.55 6.56
N THR A 163 -0.44 -13.75 6.69
CA THR A 163 -1.28 -12.97 7.58
C THR A 163 -0.88 -13.17 9.05
N GLU A 164 -0.65 -14.42 9.49
CA GLU A 164 -0.17 -14.72 10.85
C GLU A 164 1.22 -14.14 11.12
N VAL A 165 2.11 -14.13 10.12
CA VAL A 165 3.46 -13.54 10.26
C VAL A 165 3.37 -12.02 10.48
N MET A 166 2.61 -11.31 9.64
CA MET A 166 2.70 -9.85 9.49
C MET A 166 1.59 -9.05 10.17
N SER A 167 0.49 -9.66 10.62
CA SER A 167 -0.68 -8.91 11.11
C SER A 167 -0.37 -8.11 12.37
N ASP A 168 -0.50 -6.79 12.31
CA ASP A 168 -0.44 -5.91 13.49
C ASP A 168 -1.77 -5.90 14.29
N TYR A 169 -2.86 -6.41 13.70
CA TYR A 169 -4.18 -6.55 14.33
C TYR A 169 -4.27 -7.79 15.24
N GLN A 170 -3.69 -8.92 14.83
CA GLN A 170 -3.77 -10.18 15.58
C GLN A 170 -2.77 -10.16 16.74
N GLN A 171 -3.25 -10.28 17.98
CA GLN A 171 -2.38 -10.19 19.16
C GLN A 171 -1.28 -11.26 19.19
N ASP A 172 -1.59 -12.44 18.67
CA ASP A 172 -0.70 -13.58 18.63
C ASP A 172 0.05 -13.71 17.31
N SER A 173 0.01 -12.74 16.40
CA SER A 173 0.86 -12.77 15.20
C SER A 173 2.35 -12.84 15.54
N GLN A 174 3.15 -13.38 14.64
CA GLN A 174 4.59 -13.50 14.86
C GLN A 174 5.23 -12.13 15.13
N VAL A 175 4.86 -11.11 14.36
CA VAL A 175 5.34 -9.74 14.56
C VAL A 175 4.98 -9.18 15.94
N ASN A 176 3.75 -9.37 16.42
CA ASN A 176 3.33 -8.83 17.71
C ASN A 176 3.96 -9.62 18.88
N ARG A 177 4.15 -10.94 18.74
CA ARG A 177 4.90 -11.75 19.73
C ARG A 177 6.35 -11.30 19.80
N PHE A 178 7.00 -11.13 18.65
CA PHE A 178 8.38 -10.67 18.56
C PHE A 178 8.56 -9.29 19.19
N CYS A 179 7.70 -8.32 18.87
CA CYS A 179 7.80 -6.97 19.44
C CYS A 179 7.63 -6.94 20.96
N ARG A 180 6.86 -7.88 21.55
CA ARG A 180 6.74 -8.01 23.01
C ARG A 180 7.99 -8.62 23.65
N GLN A 181 8.59 -9.60 22.98
CA GLN A 181 9.81 -10.26 23.46
C GLN A 181 11.01 -9.30 23.40
N ALA A 182 11.17 -8.58 22.28
CA ALA A 182 12.27 -7.64 22.07
C ALA A 182 12.15 -6.30 22.83
N ASP A 183 11.08 -6.12 23.62
CA ASP A 183 10.80 -4.89 24.38
C ASP A 183 11.67 -4.77 25.66
N ASP A 184 12.61 -5.69 25.88
CA ASP A 184 13.55 -5.73 27.01
C ASP A 184 14.92 -5.12 26.69
N GLY A 185 15.11 -4.65 25.45
CA GLY A 185 16.37 -4.07 24.98
C GLY A 185 17.50 -5.10 24.79
N GLN A 186 17.20 -6.39 24.70
CA GLN A 186 18.15 -7.45 24.37
C GLN A 186 18.09 -7.85 22.89
N TRP A 187 19.02 -8.70 22.47
CA TRP A 187 19.02 -9.29 21.12
C TRP A 187 18.04 -10.45 21.06
N HIS A 188 17.11 -10.39 20.10
CA HIS A 188 16.14 -11.47 19.85
C HIS A 188 16.17 -11.87 18.39
N ALA A 189 16.04 -13.17 18.13
CA ALA A 189 15.94 -13.71 16.78
C ALA A 189 14.45 -13.78 16.37
N PRO A 190 14.00 -13.03 15.36
CA PRO A 190 12.69 -13.27 14.77
C PRO A 190 12.68 -14.63 14.04
N SER A 191 11.49 -15.11 13.70
CA SER A 191 11.35 -16.27 12.82
C SER A 191 12.00 -15.98 11.45
N ALA A 192 12.35 -17.04 10.70
CA ALA A 192 12.91 -16.90 9.36
C ALA A 192 11.99 -16.10 8.42
N ASP A 193 10.68 -16.29 8.53
CA ASP A 193 9.71 -15.57 7.70
C ASP A 193 9.57 -14.10 8.10
N LEU A 194 9.50 -13.81 9.40
CA LEU A 194 9.47 -12.43 9.87
C LEU A 194 10.77 -11.70 9.53
N TRP A 195 11.91 -12.38 9.62
CA TRP A 195 13.21 -11.84 9.20
C TRP A 195 13.19 -11.40 7.73
N ARG A 196 12.63 -12.21 6.81
CA ARG A 196 12.53 -11.86 5.37
C ARG A 196 11.76 -10.56 5.15
N VAL A 197 10.63 -10.37 5.82
CA VAL A 197 9.81 -9.15 5.71
C VAL A 197 10.54 -7.95 6.30
N LEU A 198 11.22 -8.14 7.44
CA LEU A 198 12.03 -7.12 8.09
C LEU A 198 13.21 -6.68 7.22
N GLU A 199 13.92 -7.61 6.59
CA GLU A 199 15.01 -7.28 5.66
C GLU A 199 14.51 -6.48 4.45
N CYS A 200 13.36 -6.86 3.89
CA CYS A 200 12.73 -6.11 2.81
C CYS A 200 12.33 -4.69 3.27
N SER A 201 11.80 -4.57 4.50
CA SER A 201 11.43 -3.29 5.10
C SER A 201 12.65 -2.39 5.37
N ASP A 202 13.76 -2.98 5.85
CA ASP A 202 15.01 -2.25 6.08
C ASP A 202 15.61 -1.73 4.77
N HIS A 203 15.58 -2.59 3.75
CA HIS A 203 15.99 -2.20 2.41
C HIS A 203 15.23 -0.97 1.94
N TRP A 204 13.90 -1.01 2.00
CA TRP A 204 13.04 0.10 1.56
C TRP A 204 13.17 1.35 2.43
N ASN A 205 13.36 1.20 3.74
CA ASN A 205 13.61 2.35 4.62
C ASN A 205 14.88 3.11 4.19
N ARG A 206 15.97 2.38 3.96
CA ARG A 206 17.24 2.97 3.52
C ARG A 206 17.13 3.59 2.14
N TRP A 207 16.52 2.88 1.20
CA TRP A 207 16.44 3.29 -0.20
C TRP A 207 15.54 4.51 -0.43
N SER A 208 14.44 4.57 0.32
CA SER A 208 13.52 5.71 0.31
C SER A 208 13.95 6.87 1.21
N LEU A 209 15.18 6.84 1.77
CA LEU A 209 15.68 7.85 2.69
C LEU A 209 14.71 8.12 3.86
N GLY A 210 14.15 7.04 4.41
CA GLY A 210 13.17 7.10 5.51
C GLY A 210 11.80 7.64 5.11
N ALA A 211 11.43 7.63 3.82
CA ALA A 211 10.04 7.90 3.41
C ALA A 211 9.14 6.67 3.60
N PHE A 212 9.68 5.46 3.46
CA PHE A 212 9.11 4.22 3.94
C PHE A 212 9.66 3.90 5.34
N ASP A 213 8.81 3.56 6.30
CA ASP A 213 9.23 3.13 7.64
C ASP A 213 8.18 2.19 8.25
N ALA A 214 8.54 0.92 8.44
CA ALA A 214 7.64 -0.06 9.03
C ALA A 214 7.59 0.02 10.57
N SER A 215 8.40 0.85 11.24
CA SER A 215 8.38 1.06 12.70
C SER A 215 7.32 2.06 13.19
N LEU A 216 6.43 2.49 12.29
CA LEU A 216 5.34 3.42 12.62
C LEU A 216 4.15 2.75 13.34
N GLY A 217 4.25 1.46 13.68
CA GLY A 217 3.13 0.66 14.17
C GLY A 217 2.48 1.20 15.44
N ALA A 218 3.25 1.84 16.33
CA ALA A 218 2.68 2.48 17.52
C ALA A 218 1.72 3.63 17.14
N LEU A 219 2.10 4.45 16.17
CA LEU A 219 1.28 5.57 15.68
C LEU A 219 0.08 5.08 14.87
N THR A 220 0.27 4.14 13.95
CA THR A 220 -0.82 3.64 13.11
C THR A 220 -1.89 2.96 13.96
N ARG A 221 -1.50 2.19 14.99
CA ARG A 221 -2.44 1.61 15.96
C ARG A 221 -3.24 2.65 16.74
N LEU A 222 -2.61 3.74 17.20
CA LEU A 222 -3.33 4.82 17.88
C LEU A 222 -4.31 5.54 16.95
N ARG A 223 -3.94 5.78 15.69
CA ARG A 223 -4.81 6.42 14.68
C ARG A 223 -6.06 5.58 14.36
N ARG A 224 -5.94 4.26 14.45
CA ARG A 224 -7.04 3.30 14.25
C ARG A 224 -7.87 3.05 15.51
N SER A 225 -7.45 3.56 16.67
CA SER A 225 -8.16 3.38 17.94
C SER A 225 -9.56 3.99 17.90
N LYS A 226 -10.56 3.21 18.33
CA LYS A 226 -11.94 3.70 18.52
C LYS A 226 -12.04 4.70 19.68
N ASN A 227 -11.20 4.53 20.69
CA ASN A 227 -11.10 5.43 21.84
C ASN A 227 -10.16 6.58 21.53
N GLN A 228 -10.47 7.78 22.03
CA GLN A 228 -9.61 8.95 21.88
C GLN A 228 -8.34 8.79 22.74
N PRO A 229 -7.14 8.67 22.15
CA PRO A 229 -5.93 8.50 22.94
C PRO A 229 -5.52 9.79 23.66
N SER A 230 -4.97 9.66 24.86
CA SER A 230 -4.47 10.78 25.67
C SER A 230 -3.20 11.39 25.09
N ASP A 231 -2.80 12.59 25.55
CA ASP A 231 -1.56 13.25 25.12
C ASP A 231 -0.34 12.37 25.37
N ILE A 232 -0.32 11.74 26.54
CA ILE A 232 0.75 10.87 26.98
C ILE A 232 0.88 9.66 26.04
N GLN A 233 -0.25 9.06 25.63
CA GLN A 233 -0.23 7.93 24.70
C GLN A 233 0.36 8.33 23.34
N TRP A 234 -0.02 9.50 22.81
CA TRP A 234 0.55 10.01 21.57
C TRP A 234 2.04 10.30 21.68
N GLN A 235 2.48 10.92 22.77
CA GLN A 235 3.90 11.19 23.01
C GLN A 235 4.70 9.89 23.11
N GLN A 236 4.20 8.89 23.84
CA GLN A 236 4.82 7.58 23.95
C GLN A 236 4.95 6.89 22.58
N ALA A 237 3.87 6.85 21.79
CA ALA A 237 3.91 6.25 20.46
C ALA A 237 4.93 6.94 19.53
N ARG A 238 5.03 8.27 19.59
CA ARG A 238 6.03 9.03 18.82
C ARG A 238 7.46 8.70 19.22
N LEU A 239 7.72 8.50 20.51
CA LEU A 239 9.05 8.12 21.00
C LEU A 239 9.44 6.70 20.61
N SER A 240 8.46 5.81 20.43
CA SER A 240 8.63 4.41 20.03
C SER A 240 8.68 4.19 18.51
N CYS A 241 8.68 5.25 17.70
CA CYS A 241 8.82 5.18 16.24
C CYS A 241 10.20 5.62 15.77
N GLY A 242 10.60 5.15 14.60
CA GLY A 242 11.83 5.50 13.90
C GLY A 242 12.71 4.28 13.68
N TRP A 243 12.96 3.95 12.41
CA TRP A 243 13.76 2.78 12.02
C TRP A 243 15.18 2.81 12.59
N GLU A 244 15.73 4.00 12.88
CA GLU A 244 17.03 4.19 13.52
C GLU A 244 17.10 3.66 14.96
N ASN A 245 15.95 3.38 15.58
CA ASN A 245 15.85 2.79 16.92
C ASN A 245 15.95 1.25 16.90
N ILE A 246 16.24 0.66 15.75
CA ILE A 246 16.39 -0.78 15.55
C ILE A 246 17.85 -1.07 15.22
N GLU A 247 18.45 -1.99 15.96
CA GLU A 247 19.80 -2.50 15.69
C GLU A 247 19.73 -3.89 15.11
N TRP A 248 20.68 -4.18 14.20
CA TRP A 248 20.69 -5.40 13.41
C TRP A 248 22.01 -6.14 13.62
N ASP A 249 21.90 -7.40 14.05
CA ASP A 249 22.95 -8.39 13.86
C ASP A 249 22.56 -9.27 12.66
N ARG A 250 23.19 -8.99 11.52
CA ARG A 250 22.92 -9.71 10.26
C ARG A 250 23.50 -11.12 10.25
N GLN A 251 24.58 -11.35 11.00
CA GLN A 251 25.22 -12.67 11.05
C GLN A 251 24.40 -13.61 11.93
N GLY A 252 23.99 -13.14 13.12
CA GLY A 252 23.14 -13.90 14.03
C GLY A 252 21.64 -13.88 13.66
N ARG A 253 21.22 -13.06 12.70
CA ARG A 253 19.81 -12.76 12.37
C ARG A 253 19.02 -12.33 13.62
N GLN A 254 19.56 -11.37 14.35
CA GLN A 254 18.96 -10.84 15.56
C GLN A 254 18.69 -9.34 15.43
N ILE A 255 17.69 -8.88 16.18
CA ILE A 255 17.36 -7.46 16.30
C ILE A 255 17.30 -7.09 17.78
N ARG A 256 17.73 -5.87 18.07
CA ARG A 256 17.59 -5.23 19.39
C ARG A 256 16.91 -3.87 19.24
N PHE A 257 15.99 -3.57 20.15
CA PHE A 257 15.33 -2.27 20.21
C PHE A 257 16.08 -1.31 21.12
N LYS A 258 16.44 -0.12 20.61
CA LYS A 258 17.07 0.96 21.40
C LYS A 258 16.08 1.67 22.31
N ARG A 259 14.78 1.53 22.03
CA ARG A 259 13.70 2.17 22.77
C ARG A 259 12.58 1.17 23.04
N PRO A 260 11.92 1.27 24.20
CA PRO A 260 10.75 0.46 24.45
C PRO A 260 9.56 0.89 23.59
N GLY A 261 8.62 -0.03 23.42
CA GLY A 261 7.34 0.18 22.74
C GLY A 261 7.40 0.15 21.22
N ILE A 262 8.54 -0.23 20.60
CA ILE A 262 8.63 -0.37 19.14
C ILE A 262 7.62 -1.41 18.67
N ARG A 263 6.84 -1.05 17.64
CA ARG A 263 5.88 -1.93 16.99
C ARG A 263 6.02 -1.78 15.49
N PHE A 264 6.00 -2.91 14.78
CA PHE A 264 6.02 -2.93 13.33
C PHE A 264 4.61 -2.86 12.75
N ASP A 265 4.47 -2.16 11.63
CA ASP A 265 3.32 -2.13 10.74
C ASP A 265 3.81 -2.34 9.31
N PHE A 266 3.41 -3.47 8.72
CA PHE A 266 3.76 -3.84 7.36
C PHE A 266 2.68 -3.44 6.35
N GLY A 267 1.75 -2.55 6.69
CA GLY A 267 0.64 -2.17 5.81
C GLY A 267 1.07 -1.60 4.45
N ALA A 268 2.30 -1.06 4.35
CA ALA A 268 2.91 -0.48 3.16
C ALA A 268 3.75 -1.48 2.33
N ILE A 269 3.85 -2.75 2.72
CA ILE A 269 4.64 -3.76 1.99
C ILE A 269 4.03 -5.17 2.04
N GLY A 270 3.27 -5.47 3.09
CA GLY A 270 2.85 -6.82 3.44
C GLY A 270 1.90 -7.44 2.42
N LYS A 271 1.02 -6.64 1.78
CA LYS A 271 0.14 -7.17 0.73
C LYS A 271 0.97 -7.58 -0.48
N GLY A 272 1.85 -6.69 -0.96
CA GLY A 272 2.78 -7.00 -2.05
C GLY A 272 3.64 -8.23 -1.73
N PHE A 273 4.16 -8.31 -0.50
CA PHE A 273 4.95 -9.45 -0.04
C PHE A 273 4.15 -10.75 -0.04
N ALA A 274 2.93 -10.77 0.50
CA ALA A 274 2.11 -11.97 0.55
C ALA A 274 1.75 -12.48 -0.87
N ILE A 275 1.36 -11.57 -1.77
CA ILE A 275 1.00 -11.98 -3.14
C ILE A 275 2.21 -12.43 -3.97
N ASP A 276 3.41 -11.90 -3.71
CA ASP A 276 4.65 -12.42 -4.31
C ASP A 276 4.96 -13.84 -3.83
N GLN A 277 4.66 -14.15 -2.57
CA GLN A 277 4.86 -15.48 -2.02
C GLN A 277 3.83 -16.48 -2.52
N THR A 278 2.58 -16.05 -2.73
CA THR A 278 1.58 -16.83 -3.48
C THR A 278 2.02 -17.05 -4.92
N ALA A 279 2.51 -16.02 -5.62
CA ALA A 279 3.02 -16.13 -6.98
C ALA A 279 4.22 -17.09 -7.08
N THR A 280 5.10 -17.11 -6.07
CA THR A 280 6.22 -18.05 -5.98
C THR A 280 5.71 -19.49 -5.86
N GLN A 281 4.74 -19.73 -4.97
CA GLN A 281 4.13 -21.05 -4.81
C GLN A 281 3.44 -21.54 -6.09
N LEU A 282 2.73 -20.66 -6.80
CA LEU A 282 2.13 -21.00 -8.10
C LEU A 282 3.19 -21.45 -9.12
N LYS A 283 4.33 -20.75 -9.19
CA LYS A 283 5.45 -21.15 -10.07
C LYS A 283 6.03 -22.51 -9.67
N GLU A 284 6.18 -22.76 -8.38
CA GLU A 284 6.67 -24.05 -7.84
C GLU A 284 5.72 -25.21 -8.18
N LEU A 285 4.42 -24.93 -8.28
CA LEU A 285 3.38 -25.85 -8.75
C LEU A 285 3.31 -25.95 -10.29
N GLY A 286 4.25 -25.34 -11.03
CA GLY A 286 4.30 -25.36 -12.49
C GLY A 286 3.37 -24.34 -13.17
N ILE A 287 2.62 -23.55 -12.43
CA ILE A 287 1.65 -22.59 -12.94
C ILE A 287 2.37 -21.30 -13.30
N GLN A 288 2.56 -21.06 -14.60
CA GLN A 288 3.27 -19.87 -15.09
C GLN A 288 2.34 -18.69 -15.38
N SER A 289 1.08 -18.95 -15.73
CA SER A 289 0.11 -17.91 -16.08
C SER A 289 -0.86 -17.69 -14.92
N TYR A 290 -0.68 -16.57 -14.21
CA TYR A 290 -1.49 -16.21 -13.07
C TYR A 290 -1.61 -14.70 -12.88
N CYS A 291 -2.62 -14.29 -12.13
CA CYS A 291 -2.80 -12.95 -11.60
C CYS A 291 -3.26 -13.08 -10.14
N VAL A 292 -2.42 -12.62 -9.21
CA VAL A 292 -2.73 -12.54 -7.78
C VAL A 292 -2.99 -11.07 -7.47
N ASN A 293 -4.20 -10.67 -7.09
CA ASN A 293 -4.59 -9.28 -6.86
C ASN A 293 -5.11 -9.08 -5.43
N ALA A 294 -4.44 -8.28 -4.63
CA ALA A 294 -4.84 -7.83 -3.30
C ALA A 294 -5.20 -6.34 -3.33
N SER A 295 -6.49 -6.03 -3.58
CA SER A 295 -7.03 -4.66 -3.61
C SER A 295 -6.22 -3.65 -4.44
N GLY A 296 -5.79 -4.04 -5.64
CA GLY A 296 -5.06 -3.19 -6.58
C GLY A 296 -3.55 -3.40 -6.56
N ASN A 297 -3.02 -4.15 -5.58
CA ASN A 297 -1.65 -4.67 -5.63
C ASN A 297 -1.69 -6.02 -6.34
N MET A 298 -0.92 -6.19 -7.43
CA MET A 298 -0.97 -7.41 -8.24
C MET A 298 0.42 -7.98 -8.50
N ALA A 299 0.52 -9.31 -8.46
CA ALA A 299 1.65 -10.08 -8.97
C ALA A 299 1.19 -10.84 -10.22
N LEU A 300 1.85 -10.60 -11.36
CA LEU A 300 1.46 -11.11 -12.67
C LEU A 300 2.50 -12.11 -13.20
N GLY A 301 2.02 -13.28 -13.60
CA GLY A 301 2.79 -14.31 -14.30
C GLY A 301 2.87 -14.04 -15.81
N ALA A 302 3.05 -15.11 -16.58
CA ALA A 302 2.92 -15.10 -18.03
C ALA A 302 1.51 -14.69 -18.47
N SER A 303 1.36 -14.33 -19.75
CA SER A 303 0.06 -13.98 -20.34
C SER A 303 -1.03 -15.04 -20.13
N PRO A 304 -2.31 -14.63 -19.99
CA PRO A 304 -3.44 -15.55 -19.76
C PRO A 304 -3.70 -16.51 -20.92
N THR A 305 -3.32 -16.13 -22.14
CA THR A 305 -3.41 -16.99 -23.32
C THR A 305 -2.13 -16.86 -24.17
N PRO A 306 -1.82 -17.83 -25.05
CA PRO A 306 -0.65 -17.75 -25.93
C PRO A 306 -0.66 -16.53 -26.87
N THR A 307 -1.83 -15.98 -27.18
CA THR A 307 -2.00 -14.84 -28.08
C THR A 307 -2.09 -13.49 -27.36
N ALA A 308 -2.28 -13.49 -26.03
CA ALA A 308 -2.38 -12.25 -25.26
C ALA A 308 -0.99 -11.65 -25.00
N ALA A 309 -0.88 -10.33 -25.14
CA ALA A 309 0.33 -9.59 -24.80
C ALA A 309 0.59 -9.52 -23.28
N GLY A 310 -0.42 -9.80 -22.46
CA GLY A 310 -0.36 -9.79 -21.01
C GLY A 310 -1.75 -9.74 -20.38
N TRP A 311 -1.78 -9.69 -19.05
CA TRP A 311 -2.98 -9.46 -18.26
C TRP A 311 -3.48 -8.02 -18.48
N PRO A 312 -4.79 -7.81 -18.69
CA PRO A 312 -5.36 -6.47 -18.71
C PRO A 312 -5.29 -5.84 -17.32
N VAL A 313 -4.74 -4.64 -17.24
CA VAL A 313 -4.65 -3.85 -16.00
C VAL A 313 -5.09 -2.43 -16.29
N GLU A 314 -5.95 -1.87 -15.44
CA GLU A 314 -6.40 -0.48 -15.54
C GLU A 314 -5.82 0.33 -14.38
N ILE A 315 -5.21 1.46 -14.72
CA ILE A 315 -4.77 2.46 -13.75
C ILE A 315 -5.91 3.46 -13.59
N GLY A 316 -6.55 3.50 -12.43
CA GLY A 316 -7.66 4.42 -12.16
C GLY A 316 -7.22 5.89 -12.03
N LEU A 317 -8.18 6.82 -12.06
CA LEU A 317 -7.97 8.23 -11.72
C LEU A 317 -8.26 8.51 -10.24
N VAL A 318 -7.42 9.33 -9.61
CA VAL A 318 -7.52 9.67 -8.17
C VAL A 318 -8.87 10.30 -7.79
N ASP A 319 -9.48 11.09 -8.66
CA ASP A 319 -10.76 11.78 -8.43
C ASP A 319 -11.96 11.04 -9.07
N SER A 320 -11.71 9.93 -9.77
CA SER A 320 -12.74 9.17 -10.48
C SER A 320 -12.28 7.73 -10.66
N PRO A 321 -12.39 6.89 -9.61
CA PRO A 321 -11.90 5.51 -9.64
C PRO A 321 -12.54 4.66 -10.75
N ASP A 322 -13.79 4.98 -11.13
CA ASP A 322 -14.51 4.32 -12.23
C ASP A 322 -14.00 4.70 -13.62
N ARG A 323 -13.05 5.63 -13.72
CA ARG A 323 -12.40 6.05 -14.96
C ARG A 323 -10.95 5.59 -14.96
N SER A 324 -10.55 4.94 -16.05
CA SER A 324 -9.17 4.56 -16.31
C SER A 324 -8.37 5.73 -16.86
N LEU A 325 -7.26 6.06 -16.20
CA LEU A 325 -6.20 6.90 -16.77
C LEU A 325 -5.53 6.19 -17.94
N ARG A 326 -5.28 4.89 -17.78
CA ARG A 326 -4.56 4.08 -18.76
C ARG A 326 -4.88 2.59 -18.59
N SER A 327 -5.09 1.91 -19.70
CA SER A 327 -5.21 0.45 -19.73
C SER A 327 -3.93 -0.15 -20.31
N LEU A 328 -3.32 -1.09 -19.59
CA LEU A 328 -2.05 -1.72 -19.90
C LEU A 328 -2.23 -3.23 -20.10
N ARG A 329 -1.27 -3.84 -20.80
CA ARG A 329 -1.11 -5.29 -20.90
C ARG A 329 0.22 -5.66 -20.26
N LEU A 330 0.16 -6.32 -19.11
CA LEU A 330 1.33 -6.56 -18.27
C LEU A 330 1.54 -8.05 -18.01
N ALA A 331 2.79 -8.48 -17.92
CA ALA A 331 3.18 -9.85 -17.61
C ALA A 331 4.55 -9.84 -16.90
N HIS A 332 4.79 -10.84 -16.05
CA HIS A 332 6.05 -11.02 -15.32
C HIS A 332 6.49 -9.80 -14.49
N CYS A 333 5.53 -9.16 -13.82
CA CYS A 333 5.79 -7.96 -13.04
C CYS A 333 4.89 -7.87 -11.80
N GLY A 334 5.27 -6.99 -10.87
CA GLY A 334 4.41 -6.53 -9.80
C GLY A 334 3.91 -5.12 -10.06
N ILE A 335 2.67 -4.84 -9.66
CA ILE A 335 2.09 -3.49 -9.68
C ILE A 335 1.43 -3.21 -8.34
N ALA A 336 1.53 -1.98 -7.85
CA ALA A 336 0.83 -1.55 -6.65
C ALA A 336 0.40 -0.11 -6.78
N THR A 337 -0.72 0.21 -6.13
CA THR A 337 -1.24 1.58 -6.05
C THR A 337 -1.41 1.98 -4.60
N SER A 338 -0.69 3.01 -4.17
CA SER A 338 -0.86 3.65 -2.87
C SER A 338 -1.58 4.98 -3.03
N GLY A 339 -2.50 5.32 -2.13
CA GLY A 339 -3.17 6.62 -2.16
C GLY A 339 -4.05 6.85 -0.94
N ASP A 340 -4.45 8.10 -0.69
CA ASP A 340 -5.15 8.52 0.54
C ASP A 340 -6.69 8.45 0.46
N LEU A 341 -7.23 8.12 -0.72
CA LEU A 341 -8.66 8.24 -1.03
C LEU A 341 -9.60 7.42 -0.14
N HIS A 342 -9.14 6.26 0.33
CA HIS A 342 -10.04 5.27 0.93
C HIS A 342 -10.01 5.24 2.46
N GLN A 343 -9.01 5.83 3.11
CA GLN A 343 -8.87 5.77 4.57
C GLN A 343 -8.34 7.09 5.13
N LYS A 344 -9.27 7.90 5.67
CA LYS A 344 -8.95 9.12 6.41
C LYS A 344 -8.97 8.81 7.91
N LEU A 345 -7.81 8.96 8.55
CA LEU A 345 -7.66 8.77 10.00
C LEU A 345 -7.54 10.12 10.70
N ARG A 346 -7.74 10.12 12.01
CA ARG A 346 -7.58 11.33 12.83
C ARG A 346 -6.14 11.45 13.25
N ASP A 347 -5.51 12.57 12.88
CA ASP A 347 -4.35 13.05 13.60
C ASP A 347 -4.79 13.92 14.78
N ARG A 348 -3.97 13.96 15.82
CA ARG A 348 -4.20 14.87 16.95
C ARG A 348 -3.72 16.29 16.57
N PRO A 349 -4.44 17.38 16.92
CA PRO A 349 -3.95 18.74 16.72
C PRO A 349 -2.72 19.03 17.59
N GLN A 350 -1.77 19.81 17.06
CA GLN A 350 -0.69 20.40 17.82
C GLN A 350 -1.25 21.50 18.73
N SER A 351 -1.12 21.34 20.07
CA SER A 351 -1.18 22.37 21.13
C SER A 351 -2.32 23.41 21.18
N ASN A 352 -3.22 23.53 20.20
CA ASN A 352 -4.25 24.56 20.14
C ASN A 352 -5.66 23.93 20.14
N PRO A 353 -6.47 24.13 21.19
CA PRO A 353 -7.83 23.59 21.29
C PRO A 353 -8.82 24.08 20.21
N ALA A 354 -8.43 25.07 19.40
CA ALA A 354 -9.26 25.66 18.34
C ALA A 354 -9.09 25.00 16.96
N GLU A 355 -8.10 24.13 16.76
CA GLU A 355 -7.91 23.42 15.48
C GLU A 355 -8.66 22.08 15.50
N THR A 356 -9.66 21.97 14.63
CA THR A 356 -10.37 20.72 14.37
C THR A 356 -9.38 19.65 13.90
N SER A 357 -9.53 18.41 14.38
CA SER A 357 -8.70 17.27 13.97
C SER A 357 -8.68 17.17 12.44
N VAL A 358 -7.53 17.43 11.82
CA VAL A 358 -7.39 17.30 10.38
C VAL A 358 -7.50 15.81 10.04
N LYS A 359 -8.48 15.46 9.20
CA LYS A 359 -8.59 14.12 8.62
C LYS A 359 -7.47 13.97 7.61
N SER A 360 -6.46 13.17 7.94
CA SER A 360 -5.27 12.96 7.12
C SER A 360 -5.21 11.52 6.58
N SER A 361 -4.37 11.30 5.57
CA SER A 361 -4.18 10.00 4.94
C SER A 361 -3.77 8.93 5.94
N HIS A 362 -4.16 7.68 5.72
CA HIS A 362 -3.59 6.54 6.45
C HIS A 362 -2.07 6.39 6.22
N ILE A 363 -1.53 6.94 5.12
CA ILE A 363 -0.09 7.05 4.87
C ILE A 363 0.49 8.09 5.83
N LEU A 364 1.50 7.69 6.61
CA LEU A 364 2.23 8.57 7.52
C LEU A 364 3.54 9.03 6.88
N ASP A 365 3.90 10.29 7.10
CA ASP A 365 5.27 10.77 6.90
C ASP A 365 6.09 10.39 8.15
N PRO A 366 7.09 9.50 8.05
CA PRO A 366 7.88 9.06 9.20
C PRO A 366 8.61 10.19 9.93
N GLN A 367 9.07 11.21 9.18
CA GLN A 367 9.83 12.34 9.72
C GLN A 367 8.92 13.29 10.51
N LYS A 368 7.71 13.54 9.99
CA LYS A 368 6.73 14.41 10.66
C LYS A 368 5.90 13.66 11.70
N GLN A 369 5.86 12.33 11.63
CA GLN A 369 5.01 11.46 12.45
C GLN A 369 3.53 11.85 12.37
N LEU A 370 3.10 12.27 11.18
CA LEU A 370 1.75 12.76 10.87
C LEU A 370 1.27 12.17 9.55
N GLY A 371 -0.05 12.09 9.39
CA GLY A 371 -0.64 11.66 8.14
C GLY A 371 -0.33 12.65 7.03
N VAL A 372 -0.06 12.12 5.85
CA VAL A 372 0.13 12.94 4.66
C VAL A 372 -1.18 13.69 4.33
N VAL A 373 -1.06 14.93 3.86
CA VAL A 373 -2.17 15.83 3.55
C VAL A 373 -2.28 16.01 2.03
N GLY A 374 -3.52 16.05 1.53
CA GLY A 374 -3.82 16.21 0.11
C GLY A 374 -4.14 14.89 -0.58
N SER A 375 -4.98 14.96 -1.62
CA SER A 375 -5.38 13.79 -2.39
C SER A 375 -4.27 13.38 -3.35
N GLN A 376 -3.67 12.22 -3.12
CA GLN A 376 -2.55 11.74 -3.91
C GLN A 376 -2.60 10.23 -4.08
N MET A 377 -2.13 9.78 -5.23
CA MET A 377 -2.07 8.38 -5.61
C MET A 377 -0.79 8.13 -6.41
N ALA A 378 -0.08 7.05 -6.11
CA ALA A 378 1.07 6.59 -6.86
C ALA A 378 0.82 5.14 -7.26
N THR A 379 0.92 4.85 -8.55
CA THR A 379 0.95 3.49 -9.11
C THR A 379 2.36 3.20 -9.57
N VAL A 380 2.93 2.10 -9.11
CA VAL A 380 4.29 1.69 -9.46
C VAL A 380 4.25 0.28 -10.05
N ILE A 381 5.00 0.07 -11.14
CA ILE A 381 5.23 -1.21 -11.77
C ILE A 381 6.72 -1.55 -11.59
N THR A 382 7.02 -2.71 -11.03
CA THR A 382 8.41 -3.22 -10.86
C THR A 382 8.47 -4.72 -11.14
N ASP A 383 9.61 -5.35 -10.85
CA ASP A 383 9.84 -6.79 -10.99
C ASP A 383 8.94 -7.65 -10.08
N ASN A 384 8.55 -7.13 -8.91
CA ASN A 384 7.71 -7.84 -7.94
C ASN A 384 6.76 -6.90 -7.18
N ALA A 385 5.74 -7.45 -6.55
CA ALA A 385 4.68 -6.65 -5.96
C ALA A 385 5.07 -6.01 -4.62
N ALA A 386 5.94 -6.65 -3.82
CA ALA A 386 6.45 -6.09 -2.57
C ALA A 386 7.22 -4.78 -2.81
N ASN A 387 8.09 -4.77 -3.83
CA ASN A 387 8.81 -3.58 -4.27
C ASN A 387 7.84 -2.50 -4.73
N ALA A 388 6.87 -2.85 -5.58
CA ALA A 388 5.88 -1.90 -6.04
C ALA A 388 5.08 -1.26 -4.88
N ASP A 389 4.67 -2.04 -3.89
CA ASP A 389 3.86 -1.60 -2.72
C ASP A 389 4.62 -0.58 -1.86
N ALA A 390 5.86 -0.92 -1.49
CA ALA A 390 6.72 -0.05 -0.70
C ALA A 390 7.14 1.21 -1.47
N PHE A 391 7.43 1.08 -2.77
CA PHE A 391 7.78 2.21 -3.62
C PHE A 391 6.60 3.17 -3.76
N ALA A 392 5.40 2.68 -4.05
CA ALA A 392 4.21 3.51 -4.17
C ALA A 392 3.97 4.34 -2.89
N THR A 393 4.14 3.72 -1.71
CA THR A 393 4.05 4.42 -0.42
C THR A 393 5.13 5.51 -0.29
N ALA A 394 6.39 5.19 -0.62
CA ALA A 394 7.49 6.15 -0.59
C ALA A 394 7.27 7.32 -1.56
N CYS A 395 6.77 7.07 -2.77
CA CYS A 395 6.39 8.11 -3.74
C CYS A 395 5.36 9.06 -3.17
N CYS A 396 4.31 8.55 -2.52
CA CYS A 396 3.31 9.36 -1.83
C CYS A 396 3.94 10.26 -0.76
N VAL A 397 4.84 9.74 0.08
CA VAL A 397 5.51 10.55 1.11
C VAL A 397 6.43 11.60 0.49
N HIS A 398 7.23 11.24 -0.51
CA HIS A 398 8.11 12.18 -1.21
C HIS A 398 7.35 13.27 -1.96
N LEU A 399 6.20 12.94 -2.54
CA LEU A 399 5.33 13.91 -3.20
C LEU A 399 4.85 14.96 -2.21
N ALA A 400 4.36 14.54 -1.05
CA ALA A 400 3.92 15.46 0.00
C ALA A 400 5.06 16.25 0.67
N ARG A 401 6.29 15.74 0.60
CA ARG A 401 7.50 16.48 0.99
C ARG A 401 7.97 17.46 -0.09
N GLY A 402 7.44 17.41 -1.32
CA GLY A 402 7.93 18.17 -2.46
C GLY A 402 9.32 17.72 -2.94
N THR A 403 9.71 16.48 -2.63
CA THR A 403 11.06 15.94 -2.89
C THR A 403 11.08 14.82 -3.94
N LEU A 404 9.92 14.43 -4.48
CA LEU A 404 9.77 13.31 -5.42
C LEU A 404 10.74 13.41 -6.61
N ASN A 405 10.74 14.53 -7.34
CA ASN A 405 11.60 14.69 -8.53
C ASN A 405 13.08 14.59 -8.17
N ASN A 406 13.50 15.17 -7.04
CA ASN A 406 14.90 15.14 -6.60
C ASN A 406 15.31 13.72 -6.19
N TRP A 407 14.43 13.00 -5.50
CA TRP A 407 14.67 11.62 -5.11
C TRP A 407 14.78 10.72 -6.34
N LEU A 408 13.81 10.76 -7.26
CA LEU A 408 13.82 9.95 -8.49
C LEU A 408 15.01 10.26 -9.39
N SER A 409 15.38 11.54 -9.55
CA SER A 409 16.57 11.94 -10.30
C SER A 409 17.89 11.45 -9.67
N GLY A 410 17.90 11.25 -8.34
CA GLY A 410 19.02 10.66 -7.62
C GLY A 410 19.20 9.17 -7.94
N LEU A 411 18.09 8.46 -8.19
CA LEU A 411 18.09 7.04 -8.54
C LEU A 411 18.76 6.79 -9.89
N GLU A 412 18.44 7.60 -10.90
CA GLU A 412 19.00 7.47 -12.26
C GLU A 412 20.52 7.64 -12.31
N LYS A 413 21.10 8.38 -11.37
CA LYS A 413 22.54 8.62 -11.29
C LYS A 413 23.33 7.44 -10.74
N GLY A 414 22.71 6.26 -10.61
CA GLY A 414 23.36 5.03 -10.15
C GLY A 414 23.79 5.09 -8.69
N GLN A 415 23.20 5.98 -7.90
CA GLN A 415 23.52 6.12 -6.47
C GLN A 415 22.93 4.98 -5.62
N THR A 416 22.19 4.03 -6.22
CA THR A 416 21.56 2.91 -5.53
C THR A 416 21.58 1.63 -6.37
N ASN A 417 21.69 0.45 -5.72
CA ASN A 417 21.80 -0.88 -6.35
C ASN A 417 20.43 -1.57 -6.62
N TYR A 418 19.37 -0.84 -6.95
CA TYR A 418 17.98 -1.37 -6.94
C TYR A 418 17.15 -0.95 -8.16
N PRO A 419 15.96 -1.56 -8.39
CA PRO A 419 15.60 -2.19 -9.65
C PRO A 419 15.91 -1.28 -10.85
N SER A 420 16.65 -1.81 -11.82
CA SER A 420 17.05 -1.04 -13.01
C SER A 420 15.87 -0.66 -13.91
N ASP A 421 14.71 -1.29 -13.70
CA ASP A 421 13.54 -1.19 -14.55
C ASP A 421 12.28 -1.02 -13.68
N PHE A 422 11.72 0.18 -13.68
CA PHE A 422 10.46 0.50 -13.00
C PHE A 422 9.67 1.51 -13.82
N GLU A 423 8.36 1.54 -13.62
CA GLU A 423 7.51 2.58 -14.19
C GLU A 423 6.61 3.15 -13.10
N ILE A 424 6.56 4.46 -12.97
CA ILE A 424 5.85 5.17 -11.91
C ILE A 424 4.87 6.15 -12.53
N TRP A 425 3.63 6.08 -12.07
CA TRP A 425 2.56 7.02 -12.38
C TRP A 425 2.09 7.66 -11.07
N VAL A 426 2.41 8.94 -10.87
CA VAL A 426 1.95 9.70 -9.70
C VAL A 426 0.88 10.69 -10.12
N GLN A 427 -0.23 10.67 -9.40
CA GLN A 427 -1.37 11.56 -9.57
C GLN A 427 -1.56 12.36 -8.28
N SER A 428 -1.74 13.68 -8.38
CA SER A 428 -2.13 14.49 -7.22
C SER A 428 -3.19 15.53 -7.58
N VAL A 429 -4.13 15.74 -6.66
CA VAL A 429 -5.14 16.78 -6.76
C VAL A 429 -4.93 17.74 -5.59
N GLN A 430 -4.34 18.90 -5.91
CA GLN A 430 -4.09 19.96 -4.92
C GLN A 430 -5.37 20.73 -4.57
N VAL A 431 -6.27 20.89 -5.55
CA VAL A 431 -7.54 21.60 -5.42
C VAL A 431 -8.68 20.68 -5.88
N PRO A 432 -9.68 20.38 -5.02
CA PRO A 432 -10.83 19.58 -5.42
C PRO A 432 -11.51 20.14 -6.68
N GLY A 433 -11.75 19.28 -7.68
CA GLY A 433 -12.39 19.67 -8.94
C GLY A 433 -11.44 20.16 -10.04
N GLN A 434 -10.13 20.28 -9.76
CA GLN A 434 -9.13 20.46 -10.82
C GLN A 434 -8.61 19.11 -11.33
N PRO A 435 -8.18 19.03 -12.60
CA PRO A 435 -7.59 17.81 -13.14
C PRO A 435 -6.33 17.42 -12.33
N PRO A 436 -6.08 16.12 -12.13
CA PRO A 436 -4.89 15.69 -11.41
C PRO A 436 -3.62 16.10 -12.17
N THR A 437 -2.61 16.54 -11.42
CA THR A 437 -1.25 16.61 -11.95
C THR A 437 -0.71 15.20 -12.10
N LEU A 438 -0.24 14.87 -13.30
CA LEU A 438 0.31 13.56 -13.63
C LEU A 438 1.83 13.67 -13.79
N ILE A 439 2.56 12.82 -13.07
CA ILE A 439 4.00 12.65 -13.21
C ILE A 439 4.22 11.20 -13.64
N HIS A 440 4.92 11.02 -14.76
CA HIS A 440 5.33 9.72 -15.28
C HIS A 440 6.85 9.62 -15.25
N TRP A 441 7.37 8.51 -14.73
CA TRP A 441 8.79 8.19 -14.68
C TRP A 441 8.99 6.74 -15.14
N SER A 442 9.99 6.47 -15.97
CA SER A 442 10.26 5.15 -16.55
C SER A 442 11.74 4.89 -16.72
#